data_AF-A0A356X3J3-F1
#
_entry.id   AF-A0A356X3J3-F1
#
_cell.length_a   1.000
_cell.length_b   1.000
_cell.length_c   1.000
_cell.angle_alpha   90.00
_cell.angle_beta   90.00
_cell.angle_gamma   90.00
#
_symmetry.space_group_name_H-M   'P 1'
#
loop_
_entity.id
_entity.type
_entity.pdbx_description
1 polymer ?
#
loop_
_entity_poly.entity_id
_entity_poly.type
_entity_poly.pdbx_seq_one_letter_code
_entity_poly.pdbx_strand_id
1 'polypeptide(L)'
;KGGTATKDELEKALDSHPDFYWNPATETHEFRYQYLAGNVREKLQLAQENELEKNIKALEEVVPEWIDVYNITVDPQHIFTYLPAKAIEEWIKDEMNYDRVEIGLVKDKADLGNRFYMKLRKWGRYVSAGDETQDDINLGWGETPFTKIINSYIQDSTFPLKFYDEDDILMPSMTLKEAQSMKGERGQMLIERARKIQRQNNNRMLTHVPKKFNNWVRTKASQEVRSLIETAYNQTYNAVINPPFDGRTLRVRGMSDTFYGVKDFTVYKHNRAIAEKLVWNGKGANCHDVGAGKTLASIITSQVLLQQGAARKPMFVVPGKVQEKWVEEYL
;
A
#
# COMPACT_ATOMS: atom_id res chain seq x y z
N LYS A 1 12.29 28.76 -42.73
CA LYS A 1 12.09 30.07 -42.07
C LYS A 1 11.78 29.77 -40.60
N GLY A 2 12.78 29.80 -39.73
CA GLY A 2 12.61 29.53 -38.30
C GLY A 2 12.16 30.80 -37.61
N GLY A 3 10.84 31.03 -37.56
CA GLY A 3 10.26 31.97 -36.62
C GLY A 3 10.07 31.25 -35.30
N THR A 4 10.67 31.75 -34.22
CA THR A 4 10.34 31.30 -32.87
C THR A 4 8.91 31.73 -32.58
N ALA A 5 8.00 30.76 -32.48
CA ALA A 5 6.64 31.01 -32.02
C ALA A 5 6.69 31.73 -30.67
N THR A 6 5.85 32.74 -30.53
CA THR A 6 5.66 33.43 -29.25
C THR A 6 5.02 32.48 -28.24
N LYS A 7 5.19 32.76 -26.94
CA LYS A 7 4.58 31.95 -25.88
C LYS A 7 3.06 31.85 -26.04
N ASP A 8 2.39 32.96 -26.33
CA ASP A 8 0.94 33.00 -26.54
C ASP A 8 0.48 32.18 -27.76
N GLU A 9 1.28 32.14 -28.83
CA GLU A 9 0.99 31.29 -30.00
C GLU A 9 1.12 29.81 -29.66
N LEU A 10 2.10 29.43 -28.82
CA LEU A 10 2.26 28.07 -28.34
C LEU A 10 1.13 27.66 -27.39
N GLU A 11 0.73 28.52 -26.47
CA GLU A 11 -0.38 28.25 -25.53
C GLU A 11 -1.71 28.04 -26.27
N LYS A 12 -2.04 28.93 -27.23
CA LYS A 12 -3.22 28.74 -28.09
C LYS A 12 -3.16 27.47 -28.93
N ALA A 13 -1.98 27.11 -29.42
CA ALA A 13 -1.80 25.88 -30.16
C ALA A 13 -2.02 24.65 -29.26
N LEU A 14 -1.57 24.68 -28.01
CA LEU A 14 -1.78 23.61 -27.04
C LEU A 14 -3.25 23.46 -26.63
N ASP A 15 -3.96 24.56 -26.37
CA ASP A 15 -5.39 24.54 -26.02
C ASP A 15 -6.24 23.89 -27.12
N SER A 16 -5.94 24.25 -28.37
CA SER A 16 -6.65 23.72 -29.54
C SER A 16 -6.20 22.32 -29.97
N HIS A 17 -5.05 21.83 -29.50
CA HIS A 17 -4.53 20.52 -29.89
C HIS A 17 -5.29 19.37 -29.21
N PRO A 18 -5.77 18.34 -29.93
CA PRO A 18 -6.62 17.29 -29.35
C PRO A 18 -5.94 16.49 -28.22
N ASP A 19 -4.62 16.33 -28.29
CA ASP A 19 -3.85 15.54 -27.32
C ASP A 19 -3.30 16.31 -26.11
N PHE A 20 -3.56 17.61 -25.97
CA PHE A 20 -3.11 18.39 -24.82
C PHE A 20 -4.28 18.87 -23.97
N TYR A 21 -4.11 18.81 -22.66
CA TYR A 21 -5.14 19.15 -21.67
C TYR A 21 -4.55 20.11 -20.65
N TRP A 22 -5.24 21.22 -20.39
CA TRP A 22 -4.88 22.11 -19.30
C TRP A 22 -5.16 21.42 -17.96
N ASN A 23 -4.18 21.36 -17.05
CA ASN A 23 -4.35 20.85 -15.70
C ASN A 23 -4.41 22.00 -14.68
N PRO A 24 -5.59 22.31 -14.11
CA PRO A 24 -5.73 23.37 -13.10
C PRO A 24 -4.90 23.15 -11.83
N ALA A 25 -4.59 21.90 -11.47
CA ALA A 25 -3.84 21.60 -10.25
C ALA A 25 -2.35 21.96 -10.36
N THR A 26 -1.78 21.88 -11.57
CA THR A 26 -0.35 22.12 -11.83
C THR A 26 -0.11 23.40 -12.64
N GLU A 27 -1.17 24.03 -13.13
CA GLU A 27 -1.12 25.20 -14.02
C GLU A 27 -0.26 24.95 -15.27
N THR A 28 -0.34 23.73 -15.83
CA THR A 28 0.41 23.35 -17.04
C THR A 28 -0.42 22.49 -17.99
N HIS A 29 -0.05 22.50 -19.28
CA HIS A 29 -0.60 21.55 -20.25
C HIS A 29 0.07 20.19 -20.13
N GLU A 30 -0.75 19.16 -19.95
CA GLU A 30 -0.36 17.76 -19.92
C GLU A 30 -0.75 17.08 -21.23
N PHE A 31 0.07 16.15 -21.70
CA PHE A 31 -0.32 15.30 -22.82
C PHE A 31 -1.44 14.32 -22.39
N ARG A 32 -2.31 13.89 -23.31
CA ARG A 32 -3.50 13.06 -23.03
C ARG A 32 -3.23 11.88 -22.11
N TYR A 33 -2.18 11.11 -22.36
CA TYR A 33 -1.84 9.93 -21.53
C TYR A 33 -1.42 10.29 -20.10
N GLN A 34 -0.90 11.50 -19.88
CA GLN A 34 -0.51 12.01 -18.56
C GLN A 34 -1.74 12.56 -17.84
N TYR A 35 -2.56 13.33 -18.56
CA TYR A 35 -3.76 13.94 -18.00
C TYR A 35 -4.81 12.90 -17.60
N LEU A 36 -5.05 11.90 -18.45
CA LEU A 36 -6.00 10.80 -18.18
C LEU A 36 -5.45 9.70 -17.26
N ALA A 37 -4.33 9.95 -16.60
CA ALA A 37 -3.71 9.08 -15.60
C ALA A 37 -3.64 9.75 -14.22
N GLY A 38 -3.33 8.96 -13.19
CA GLY A 38 -3.38 9.39 -11.80
C GLY A 38 -4.82 9.41 -11.28
N ASN A 39 -5.11 10.26 -10.30
CA ASN A 39 -6.44 10.38 -9.71
C ASN A 39 -7.41 11.08 -10.68
N VAL A 40 -8.10 10.29 -11.51
CA VAL A 40 -8.98 10.84 -12.55
C VAL A 40 -10.29 11.40 -12.00
N ARG A 41 -10.72 10.97 -10.81
CA ARG A 41 -11.91 11.54 -10.16
C ARG A 41 -11.65 12.96 -9.65
N GLU A 42 -10.49 13.16 -9.01
CA GLU A 42 -10.04 14.48 -8.58
C GLU A 42 -9.84 15.42 -9.78
N LYS A 43 -9.19 14.93 -10.85
CA LYS A 43 -9.07 15.70 -12.10
C LYS A 43 -10.43 16.03 -12.73
N LEU A 44 -11.40 15.11 -12.68
CA LEU A 44 -12.75 15.35 -13.20
C LEU A 44 -13.47 16.44 -12.41
N GLN A 45 -13.38 16.38 -11.08
CA GLN A 45 -13.93 17.42 -10.22
C GLN A 45 -13.32 18.79 -10.54
N LEU A 46 -11.99 18.89 -10.61
CA LEU A 46 -11.32 20.15 -10.96
C LEU A 46 -11.68 20.64 -12.36
N ALA A 47 -11.84 19.74 -13.33
CA ALA A 47 -12.27 20.07 -14.68
C ALA A 47 -13.70 20.64 -14.69
N GLN A 48 -14.61 20.08 -13.88
CA GLN A 48 -15.98 20.59 -13.71
C GLN A 48 -16.00 21.97 -13.04
N GLU A 49 -15.23 22.15 -11.97
CA GLU A 49 -15.12 23.44 -11.25
C GLU A 49 -14.55 24.57 -12.12
N ASN A 50 -13.73 24.22 -13.12
CA ASN A 50 -13.13 25.17 -14.07
C ASN A 50 -13.82 25.17 -15.46
N GLU A 51 -14.97 24.51 -15.59
CA GLU A 51 -15.77 24.48 -16.84
C GLU A 51 -14.98 24.00 -18.07
N LEU A 52 -14.06 23.05 -17.89
CA LEU A 52 -13.18 22.52 -18.92
C LEU A 52 -13.85 21.38 -19.71
N GLU A 53 -14.81 21.71 -20.59
CA GLU A 53 -15.63 20.73 -21.34
C GLU A 53 -14.83 19.63 -22.06
N LYS A 54 -13.72 19.99 -22.69
CA LYS A 54 -12.81 19.03 -23.36
C LYS A 54 -12.24 18.02 -22.36
N ASN A 55 -11.87 18.47 -21.17
CA ASN A 55 -11.29 17.65 -20.13
C ASN A 55 -12.35 16.75 -19.50
N ILE A 56 -13.53 17.31 -19.18
CA ILE A 56 -14.67 16.60 -18.60
C ILE A 56 -15.01 15.39 -19.47
N LYS A 57 -15.26 15.61 -20.76
CA LYS A 57 -15.60 14.55 -21.71
C LYS A 57 -14.55 13.44 -21.78
N ALA A 58 -13.26 13.82 -21.78
CA ALA A 58 -12.17 12.84 -21.87
C ALA A 58 -11.99 12.05 -20.56
N LEU A 59 -12.27 12.66 -19.41
CA LEU A 59 -12.18 12.00 -18.10
C LEU A 59 -13.37 11.06 -17.86
N GLU A 60 -14.58 11.45 -18.27
CA GLU A 60 -15.78 10.59 -18.19
C GLU A 60 -15.62 9.27 -18.95
N GLU A 61 -14.83 9.25 -20.04
CA GLU A 61 -14.52 8.03 -20.80
C GLU A 61 -13.62 7.04 -20.04
N VAL A 62 -12.83 7.52 -19.08
CA VAL A 62 -11.81 6.70 -18.39
C VAL A 62 -12.12 6.45 -16.93
N VAL A 63 -12.90 7.32 -16.28
CA VAL A 63 -13.27 7.19 -14.86
C VAL A 63 -13.93 5.83 -14.61
N PRO A 64 -13.39 5.01 -13.68
CA PRO A 64 -13.98 3.71 -13.38
C PRO A 64 -15.40 3.83 -12.83
N GLU A 65 -16.21 2.79 -13.03
CA GLU A 65 -17.50 2.69 -12.36
C GLU A 65 -17.34 2.72 -10.84
N TRP A 66 -18.31 3.33 -10.17
CA TRP A 66 -18.31 3.42 -8.72
C TRP A 66 -18.54 2.04 -8.10
N ILE A 67 -17.66 1.64 -7.18
CA ILE A 67 -17.73 0.32 -6.53
C ILE A 67 -18.45 0.48 -5.20
N ASP A 68 -19.60 -0.19 -5.08
CA ASP A 68 -20.36 -0.27 -3.84
C ASP A 68 -19.58 -1.03 -2.73
N VAL A 69 -19.73 -0.60 -1.48
CA VAL A 69 -19.06 -1.18 -0.30
C VAL A 69 -19.16 -2.70 -0.19
N TYR A 70 -20.25 -3.34 -0.63
CA TYR A 70 -20.45 -4.79 -0.56
C TYR A 70 -19.45 -5.54 -1.46
N ASN A 71 -18.98 -4.88 -2.53
CA ASN A 71 -17.99 -5.39 -3.48
C ASN A 71 -16.55 -5.00 -3.11
N ILE A 72 -16.35 -4.27 -2.01
CA ILE A 72 -15.03 -3.92 -1.49
C ILE A 72 -14.62 -4.96 -0.43
N THR A 73 -13.41 -5.48 -0.55
CA THR A 73 -12.77 -6.20 0.57
C THR A 73 -12.01 -5.19 1.39
N VAL A 74 -12.50 -4.91 2.60
CA VAL A 74 -11.99 -3.82 3.43
C VAL A 74 -10.99 -4.37 4.45
N ASP A 75 -9.77 -3.86 4.47
CA ASP A 75 -8.75 -4.24 5.45
C ASP A 75 -8.58 -3.17 6.54
N PRO A 76 -8.65 -3.52 7.85
CA PRO A 76 -8.39 -2.57 8.94
C PRO A 76 -7.05 -1.84 8.85
N GLN A 77 -6.01 -2.44 8.25
CA GLN A 77 -4.71 -1.79 8.06
C GLN A 77 -4.81 -0.57 7.13
N HIS A 78 -5.83 -0.48 6.28
CA HIS A 78 -6.05 0.69 5.44
C HIS A 78 -6.44 1.95 6.20
N ILE A 79 -6.53 1.92 7.53
CA ILE A 79 -6.65 3.15 8.34
C ILE A 79 -5.47 4.12 8.11
N PHE A 80 -4.31 3.61 7.74
CA PHE A 80 -3.15 4.44 7.38
C PHE A 80 -3.25 5.05 5.98
N THR A 81 -4.25 4.65 5.17
CA THR A 81 -4.38 5.08 3.77
C THR A 81 -5.71 5.78 3.46
N TYR A 82 -6.85 5.11 3.62
CA TYR A 82 -8.16 5.65 3.24
C TYR A 82 -9.28 5.31 4.23
N LEU A 83 -9.13 4.22 4.99
CA LEU A 83 -10.20 3.73 5.83
C LEU A 83 -10.46 4.74 6.97
N PRO A 84 -11.68 5.27 7.10
CA PRO A 84 -11.99 6.22 8.15
C PRO A 84 -11.88 5.56 9.54
N ALA A 85 -11.27 6.27 10.51
CA ALA A 85 -11.14 5.79 11.89
C ALA A 85 -12.49 5.38 12.49
N LYS A 86 -13.55 6.12 12.15
CA LYS A 86 -14.95 5.85 12.55
C LYS A 86 -15.40 4.42 12.23
N ALA A 87 -14.91 3.82 11.15
CA ALA A 87 -15.25 2.43 10.81
C ALA A 87 -14.72 1.44 11.85
N ILE A 88 -13.49 1.63 12.33
CA ILE A 88 -12.90 0.77 13.36
C ILE A 88 -13.51 1.11 14.74
N GLU A 89 -13.82 2.38 15.01
CA GLU A 89 -14.47 2.79 16.27
C GLU A 89 -15.85 2.15 16.43
N GLU A 90 -16.68 2.21 15.39
CA GLU A 90 -18.01 1.61 15.39
C GLU A 90 -17.91 0.07 15.45
N TRP A 91 -16.99 -0.53 14.70
CA TRP A 91 -16.76 -1.97 14.77
C TRP A 91 -16.45 -2.44 16.18
N ILE A 92 -15.54 -1.73 16.86
CA ILE A 92 -15.13 -2.12 18.22
C ILE A 92 -16.25 -1.89 19.22
N LYS A 93 -17.01 -0.81 19.04
CA LYS A 93 -18.16 -0.50 19.90
C LYS A 93 -19.24 -1.59 19.79
N ASP A 94 -19.57 -2.02 18.58
CA ASP A 94 -20.63 -2.98 18.30
C ASP A 94 -20.29 -4.41 18.73
N GLU A 95 -19.05 -4.85 18.47
CA GLU A 95 -18.66 -6.24 18.72
C GLU A 95 -18.14 -6.46 20.14
N MET A 96 -17.60 -5.44 20.80
CA MET A 96 -16.97 -5.56 22.12
C MET A 96 -17.66 -4.74 23.22
N ASN A 97 -18.77 -4.04 22.94
CA ASN A 97 -19.60 -3.38 23.95
C ASN A 97 -18.86 -2.37 24.85
N TYR A 98 -17.92 -1.61 24.27
CA TYR A 98 -17.31 -0.47 24.96
C TYR A 98 -18.20 0.78 24.84
N ASP A 99 -18.28 1.59 25.91
CA ASP A 99 -19.09 2.82 25.90
C ASP A 99 -18.56 3.84 24.89
N ARG A 100 -17.23 3.94 24.80
CA ARG A 100 -16.54 4.85 23.90
C ARG A 100 -15.24 4.22 23.40
N VAL A 101 -15.02 4.36 22.11
CA VAL A 101 -13.78 4.01 21.41
C VAL A 101 -13.27 5.30 20.77
N GLU A 102 -11.98 5.58 20.94
CA GLU A 102 -11.29 6.71 20.30
C GLU A 102 -10.07 6.14 19.58
N ILE A 103 -10.06 6.28 18.26
CA ILE A 103 -8.98 5.83 17.40
C ILE A 103 -8.37 7.03 16.69
N GLY A 104 -7.04 7.03 16.59
CA GLY A 104 -6.36 8.05 15.83
C GLY A 104 -4.95 7.68 15.42
N LEU A 105 -4.36 8.58 14.65
CA LEU A 105 -3.01 8.48 14.14
C LEU A 105 -2.21 9.66 14.70
N VAL A 106 -1.08 9.38 15.34
CA VAL A 106 -0.14 10.40 15.82
C VAL A 106 1.12 10.34 14.96
N LYS A 107 1.64 11.47 14.49
CA LYS A 107 2.94 11.50 13.82
C LYS A 107 4.01 10.96 14.76
N ASP A 108 4.76 9.96 14.30
CA ASP A 108 5.84 9.41 15.09
C ASP A 108 6.93 10.46 15.31
N LYS A 109 7.59 10.43 16.48
CA LYS A 109 8.61 11.42 16.87
C LYS A 109 9.83 11.42 15.94
N ALA A 110 10.04 10.33 15.20
CA ALA A 110 11.13 10.18 14.24
C ALA A 110 10.71 10.53 12.80
N ASP A 111 9.48 11.01 12.59
CA ASP A 111 8.87 11.25 11.26
C ASP A 111 8.87 10.01 10.34
N LEU A 112 9.03 8.81 10.91
CA LEU A 112 9.07 7.54 10.17
C LEU A 112 7.68 7.04 9.75
N GLY A 113 6.61 7.64 10.27
CA GLY A 113 5.24 7.28 9.91
C GLY A 113 4.20 7.71 10.94
N ASN A 114 2.96 7.29 10.72
CA ASN A 114 1.86 7.49 11.65
C ASN A 114 1.79 6.32 12.63
N ARG A 115 1.75 6.62 13.93
CA ARG A 115 1.50 5.65 15.00
C ARG A 115 0.01 5.58 15.29
N PHE A 116 -0.55 4.39 15.16
CA PHE A 116 -1.92 4.10 15.57
C PHE A 116 -2.07 4.09 17.09
N TYR A 117 -3.14 4.70 17.60
CA TYR A 117 -3.56 4.53 18.98
C TYR A 117 -5.05 4.19 19.05
N MET A 118 -5.41 3.49 20.12
CA MET A 118 -6.77 3.13 20.45
C MET A 118 -6.96 3.32 21.96
N LYS A 119 -7.97 4.10 22.33
CA LYS A 119 -8.39 4.28 23.72
C LYS A 119 -9.81 3.77 23.87
N LEU A 120 -9.99 2.93 24.88
CA LEU A 120 -11.27 2.29 25.18
C LEU A 120 -11.79 2.84 26.50
N ARG A 121 -13.10 3.07 26.59
CA ARG A 121 -13.77 3.40 27.86
C ARG A 121 -14.89 2.44 28.17
N LYS A 122 -15.00 2.13 29.46
CA LYS A 122 -16.05 1.31 30.09
C LYS A 122 -16.48 2.01 31.37
N TRP A 123 -17.78 2.26 31.49
CA TRP A 123 -18.44 3.01 32.57
C TRP A 123 -17.77 4.36 32.83
N GLY A 124 -17.47 5.09 31.74
CA GLY A 124 -16.82 6.39 31.78
C GLY A 124 -15.32 6.39 32.14
N ARG A 125 -14.73 5.24 32.47
CA ARG A 125 -13.30 5.11 32.83
C ARG A 125 -12.49 4.51 31.69
N TYR A 126 -11.20 4.80 31.64
CA TYR A 126 -10.28 4.16 30.70
C TYR A 126 -10.10 2.69 31.07
N VAL A 127 -10.13 1.83 30.05
CA VAL A 127 -9.92 0.39 30.21
C VAL A 127 -8.43 0.13 30.42
N SER A 128 -8.09 -0.53 31.53
CA SER A 128 -6.75 -1.04 31.81
C SER A 128 -6.70 -2.56 31.58
N ALA A 129 -5.51 -3.15 31.64
CA ALA A 129 -5.37 -4.59 31.54
C ALA A 129 -6.12 -5.29 32.69
N GLY A 130 -7.05 -6.19 32.35
CA GLY A 130 -7.95 -6.86 33.28
C GLY A 130 -9.34 -6.24 33.35
N ASP A 131 -9.54 -5.01 32.84
CA ASP A 131 -10.83 -4.31 32.87
C ASP A 131 -11.63 -4.45 31.56
N GLU A 132 -11.16 -5.29 30.63
CA GLU A 132 -11.80 -5.50 29.33
C GLU A 132 -13.27 -5.98 29.47
N THR A 133 -14.06 -5.82 28.40
CA THR A 133 -15.43 -6.34 28.41
C THR A 133 -15.42 -7.85 28.24
N GLN A 134 -16.49 -8.51 28.68
CA GLN A 134 -16.59 -9.97 28.53
C GLN A 134 -16.58 -10.35 27.04
N ASP A 135 -17.20 -9.55 26.17
CA ASP A 135 -17.21 -9.78 24.73
C ASP A 135 -15.82 -9.65 24.10
N ASP A 136 -15.01 -8.66 24.54
CA ASP A 136 -13.64 -8.53 24.06
C ASP A 136 -12.77 -9.74 24.43
N ILE A 137 -12.94 -10.25 25.66
CA ILE A 137 -12.27 -11.46 26.13
C ILE A 137 -12.76 -12.69 25.36
N ASN A 138 -14.07 -12.86 25.19
CA ASN A 138 -14.68 -14.00 24.51
C ASN A 138 -14.27 -14.09 23.03
N LEU A 139 -14.09 -12.95 22.36
CA LEU A 139 -13.62 -12.87 20.99
C LEU A 139 -12.10 -13.05 20.87
N GLY A 140 -11.38 -12.84 21.97
CA GLY A 140 -9.93 -12.95 22.10
C GLY A 140 -9.42 -14.39 22.04
N TRP A 141 -8.11 -14.56 22.21
CA TRP A 141 -7.47 -15.89 22.26
C TRP A 141 -6.70 -16.07 23.56
N GLY A 142 -7.12 -17.05 24.36
CA GLY A 142 -6.62 -17.22 25.72
C GLY A 142 -6.88 -15.96 26.53
N GLU A 143 -5.87 -15.45 27.21
CA GLU A 143 -5.95 -14.21 27.99
C GLU A 143 -5.70 -12.93 27.16
N THR A 144 -5.66 -13.02 25.83
CA THR A 144 -5.43 -11.84 24.98
C THR A 144 -6.78 -11.36 24.43
N PRO A 145 -7.32 -10.23 24.92
CA PRO A 145 -8.55 -9.62 24.39
C PRO A 145 -8.44 -9.31 22.90
N PHE A 146 -9.54 -9.39 22.18
CA PHE A 146 -9.57 -9.21 20.73
C PHE A 146 -9.15 -7.80 20.30
N THR A 147 -9.41 -6.76 21.09
CA THR A 147 -8.89 -5.40 20.83
C THR A 147 -7.36 -5.35 20.78
N LYS A 148 -6.65 -6.09 21.65
CA LYS A 148 -5.18 -6.19 21.59
C LYS A 148 -4.72 -6.92 20.32
N ILE A 149 -5.50 -7.90 19.86
CA ILE A 149 -5.26 -8.62 18.60
C ILE A 149 -5.45 -7.67 17.40
N ILE A 150 -6.53 -6.89 17.38
CA ILE A 150 -6.80 -5.87 16.35
C ILE A 150 -5.67 -4.83 16.34
N ASN A 151 -5.26 -4.34 17.51
CA ASN A 151 -4.15 -3.39 17.61
C ASN A 151 -2.85 -3.99 17.05
N SER A 152 -2.59 -5.27 17.35
CA SER A 152 -1.39 -5.95 16.84
C SER A 152 -1.44 -6.13 15.32
N TYR A 153 -2.61 -6.47 14.79
CA TYR A 153 -2.87 -6.61 13.36
C TYR A 153 -2.69 -5.30 12.60
N ILE A 154 -3.30 -4.22 13.08
CA ILE A 154 -3.20 -2.90 12.44
C ILE A 154 -1.74 -2.43 12.42
N GLN A 155 -1.01 -2.61 13.52
CA GLN A 155 0.39 -2.17 13.62
C GLN A 155 1.41 -3.13 12.98
N ASP A 156 0.96 -4.17 12.26
CA ASP A 156 1.80 -5.22 11.69
C ASP A 156 2.83 -5.80 12.70
N SER A 157 2.36 -5.99 13.93
CA SER A 157 3.20 -6.46 15.04
C SER A 157 2.94 -7.94 15.33
N THR A 158 3.98 -8.65 15.74
CA THR A 158 3.86 -10.06 16.12
C THR A 158 3.11 -10.21 17.44
N PHE A 159 2.25 -11.23 17.53
CA PHE A 159 1.61 -11.63 18.78
C PHE A 159 2.65 -11.78 19.90
N PRO A 160 2.36 -11.40 21.15
CA PRO A 160 3.31 -11.56 22.25
C PRO A 160 3.72 -13.02 22.43
N LEU A 161 5.02 -13.24 22.67
CA LEU A 161 5.55 -14.56 22.97
C LEU A 161 5.10 -14.95 24.39
N LYS A 162 4.25 -15.98 24.49
CA LYS A 162 3.80 -16.56 25.76
C LYS A 162 4.35 -17.97 25.91
N PHE A 163 4.77 -18.33 27.12
CA PHE A 163 5.33 -19.63 27.44
C PHE A 163 4.30 -20.51 28.14
N TYR A 164 4.36 -21.80 27.86
CA TYR A 164 3.46 -22.81 28.39
C TYR A 164 4.29 -23.99 28.88
N ASP A 165 3.88 -24.60 29.98
CA ASP A 165 4.51 -25.82 30.50
C ASP A 165 4.10 -27.07 29.70
N GLU A 166 4.48 -28.25 30.19
CA GLU A 166 4.24 -29.54 29.52
C GLU A 166 2.75 -29.83 29.30
N ASP A 167 1.90 -29.39 30.22
CA ASP A 167 0.44 -29.59 30.25
C ASP A 167 -0.33 -28.46 29.52
N ASP A 168 0.37 -27.66 28.70
CA ASP A 168 -0.15 -26.48 27.99
C ASP A 168 -0.75 -25.41 28.93
N ILE A 169 -0.30 -25.36 30.19
CA ILE A 169 -0.68 -24.32 31.15
C ILE A 169 0.23 -23.11 30.96
N LEU A 170 -0.37 -21.92 30.89
CA LEU A 170 0.37 -20.66 30.72
C LEU A 170 1.34 -20.44 31.88
N MET A 171 2.55 -19.99 31.57
CA MET A 171 3.59 -19.59 32.53
C MET A 171 3.76 -18.05 32.49
N PRO A 172 3.00 -17.27 33.28
CA PRO A 172 2.91 -15.81 33.10
C PRO A 172 4.22 -15.07 33.40
N SER A 173 5.02 -15.58 34.33
CA SER A 173 6.30 -14.99 34.73
C SER A 173 7.46 -15.36 33.81
N MET A 174 7.29 -16.35 32.92
CA MET A 174 8.37 -16.86 32.10
C MET A 174 8.68 -15.91 30.94
N THR A 175 9.97 -15.59 30.78
CA THR A 175 10.48 -14.73 29.72
C THR A 175 11.40 -15.48 28.77
N LEU A 176 11.63 -14.92 27.57
CA LEU A 176 12.60 -15.46 26.62
C LEU A 176 14.01 -15.55 27.23
N LYS A 177 14.41 -14.55 28.02
CA LYS A 177 15.72 -14.51 28.67
C LYS A 177 15.87 -15.63 29.71
N GLU A 178 14.83 -15.88 30.51
CA GLU A 178 14.83 -16.98 31.47
C GLU A 178 14.84 -18.33 30.78
N ALA A 179 14.04 -18.51 29.72
CA ALA A 179 14.05 -19.76 28.96
C ALA A 179 15.42 -20.03 28.31
N GLN A 180 16.12 -19.00 27.84
CA GLN A 180 17.48 -19.10 27.29
C GLN A 180 18.55 -19.42 28.33
N SER A 181 18.36 -19.03 29.60
CA SER A 181 19.33 -19.27 30.67
C SER A 181 19.18 -20.65 31.33
N MET A 182 18.12 -21.40 31.01
CA MET A 182 17.91 -22.77 31.50
C MET A 182 18.98 -23.72 30.94
N LYS A 183 19.52 -24.58 31.80
CA LYS A 183 20.46 -25.63 31.38
C LYS A 183 19.70 -26.81 30.75
N GLY A 184 20.30 -27.41 29.72
CA GLY A 184 19.75 -28.57 29.03
C GLY A 184 18.66 -28.23 28.01
N GLU A 185 17.97 -29.25 27.50
CA GLU A 185 17.01 -29.12 26.39
C GLU A 185 15.69 -28.42 26.78
N ARG A 186 15.38 -28.33 28.08
CA ARG A 186 14.11 -27.75 28.58
C ARG A 186 13.88 -26.33 28.09
N GLY A 187 14.89 -25.46 28.16
CA GLY A 187 14.80 -24.08 27.70
C GLY A 187 14.51 -23.98 26.20
N GLN A 188 15.18 -24.82 25.40
CA GLN A 188 15.00 -24.87 23.96
C GLN A 188 13.59 -25.35 23.58
N MET A 189 13.08 -26.40 24.24
CA MET A 189 11.72 -26.90 24.04
C MET A 189 10.66 -25.84 24.38
N LEU A 190 10.82 -25.11 25.49
CA LEU A 190 9.92 -24.01 25.87
C LEU A 190 9.90 -22.91 24.80
N ILE A 191 11.07 -22.51 24.28
CA ILE A 191 11.18 -21.48 23.24
C ILE A 191 10.54 -21.96 21.93
N GLU A 192 10.79 -23.21 21.53
CA GLU A 192 10.23 -23.77 20.31
C GLU A 192 8.70 -23.86 20.38
N ARG A 193 8.16 -24.34 21.50
CA ARG A 193 6.72 -24.38 21.77
C ARG A 193 6.11 -22.98 21.75
N ALA A 194 6.70 -22.02 22.46
CA ALA A 194 6.23 -20.63 22.50
C ALA A 194 6.21 -20.01 21.09
N ARG A 195 7.28 -20.19 20.30
CA ARG A 195 7.35 -19.69 18.91
C ARG A 195 6.37 -20.40 17.98
N LYS A 196 6.09 -21.70 18.19
CA LYS A 196 5.07 -22.43 17.43
C LYS A 196 3.69 -21.83 17.68
N ILE A 197 3.31 -21.62 18.94
CA ILE A 197 2.02 -21.01 19.32
C ILE A 197 1.94 -19.56 18.79
N GLN A 198 3.01 -18.78 18.95
CA GLN A 198 3.07 -17.41 18.43
C GLN A 198 2.84 -17.36 16.92
N ARG A 199 3.51 -18.23 16.14
CA ARG A 199 3.31 -18.34 14.68
C ARG A 199 1.87 -18.74 14.33
N GLN A 200 1.28 -19.68 15.07
CA GLN A 200 -0.11 -20.08 14.87
C GLN A 200 -1.07 -18.91 15.13
N ASN A 201 -0.87 -18.16 16.21
CA ASN A 201 -1.67 -16.97 16.52
C ASN A 201 -1.48 -15.86 15.49
N ASN A 202 -0.26 -15.63 15.01
CA ASN A 202 0.00 -14.68 13.92
C ASN A 202 -0.77 -15.05 12.65
N ASN A 203 -0.68 -16.31 12.21
CA ASN A 203 -1.41 -16.79 11.03
C ASN A 203 -2.95 -16.70 11.22
N ARG A 204 -3.42 -17.01 12.44
CA ARG A 204 -4.82 -16.86 12.81
C ARG A 204 -5.26 -15.39 12.75
N MET A 205 -4.43 -14.47 13.21
CA MET A 205 -4.69 -13.02 13.18
C MET A 205 -4.83 -12.48 11.76
N LEU A 206 -3.88 -12.82 10.89
CA LEU A 206 -3.87 -12.37 9.51
C LEU A 206 -5.12 -12.80 8.74
N THR A 207 -5.79 -13.87 9.17
CA THR A 207 -7.01 -14.39 8.53
C THR A 207 -8.29 -13.95 9.25
N HIS A 208 -8.32 -13.98 10.58
CA HIS A 208 -9.54 -13.78 11.36
C HIS A 208 -9.93 -12.30 11.49
N VAL A 209 -8.95 -11.41 11.65
CA VAL A 209 -9.22 -9.97 11.85
C VAL A 209 -9.89 -9.39 10.58
N PRO A 210 -9.32 -9.54 9.37
CA PRO A 210 -9.98 -9.05 8.14
C PRO A 210 -11.33 -9.69 7.91
N LYS A 211 -11.46 -11.01 8.16
CA LYS A 211 -12.71 -11.73 7.96
C LYS A 211 -13.82 -11.21 8.88
N LYS A 212 -13.54 -11.03 10.17
CA LYS A 212 -14.52 -10.49 11.14
C LYS A 212 -14.91 -9.07 10.79
N PHE A 213 -13.94 -8.22 10.44
CA PHE A 213 -14.22 -6.84 10.05
C PHE A 213 -15.09 -6.79 8.78
N ASN A 214 -14.74 -7.53 7.73
CA ASN A 214 -15.53 -7.60 6.50
C ASN A 214 -16.94 -8.13 6.71
N ASN A 215 -17.12 -9.09 7.61
CA ASN A 215 -18.45 -9.57 7.98
C ASN A 215 -19.25 -8.48 8.70
N TRP A 216 -18.64 -7.79 9.65
CA TRP A 216 -19.28 -6.68 10.36
C TRP A 216 -19.66 -5.54 9.40
N VAL A 217 -18.77 -5.12 8.48
CA VAL A 217 -19.05 -4.10 7.46
C VAL A 217 -20.32 -4.46 6.68
N ARG A 218 -20.46 -5.72 6.24
CA ARG A 218 -21.59 -6.18 5.43
C ARG A 218 -22.89 -6.35 6.21
N THR A 219 -22.83 -6.64 7.51
CA THR A 219 -24.00 -7.10 8.26
C THR A 219 -24.48 -6.14 9.33
N LYS A 220 -23.58 -5.35 9.93
CA LYS A 220 -23.87 -4.54 11.12
C LYS A 220 -23.49 -3.07 11.00
N ALA A 221 -22.46 -2.73 10.22
CA ALA A 221 -22.03 -1.34 10.08
C ALA A 221 -23.16 -0.42 9.62
N SER A 222 -23.19 0.79 10.19
CA SER A 222 -24.13 1.84 9.88
C SER A 222 -24.03 2.28 8.41
N GLN A 223 -25.12 2.80 7.87
CA GLN A 223 -25.14 3.32 6.50
C GLN A 223 -24.14 4.48 6.33
N GLU A 224 -23.94 5.27 7.37
CA GLU A 224 -22.96 6.35 7.39
C GLU A 224 -21.54 5.80 7.23
N VAL A 225 -21.13 4.81 8.05
CA VAL A 225 -19.81 4.19 7.95
C VAL A 225 -19.61 3.52 6.59
N ARG A 226 -20.61 2.80 6.09
CA ARG A 226 -20.55 2.17 4.75
C ARG A 226 -20.30 3.21 3.66
N SER A 227 -21.04 4.31 3.67
CA SER A 227 -20.86 5.41 2.70
C SER A 227 -19.48 6.06 2.81
N LEU A 228 -18.95 6.25 4.03
CA LEU A 228 -17.60 6.78 4.22
C LEU A 228 -16.52 5.84 3.66
N ILE A 229 -16.61 4.53 3.91
CA ILE A 229 -15.67 3.53 3.38
C ILE A 229 -15.72 3.53 1.85
N GLU A 230 -16.92 3.50 1.29
CA GLU A 230 -17.17 3.49 -0.15
C GLU A 230 -16.58 4.73 -0.84
N THR A 231 -16.89 5.91 -0.30
CA THR A 231 -16.40 7.19 -0.81
C THR A 231 -14.88 7.25 -0.76
N ALA A 232 -14.29 6.93 0.40
CA ALA A 232 -12.85 6.98 0.58
C ALA A 232 -12.12 5.99 -0.34
N TYR A 233 -12.65 4.77 -0.52
CA TYR A 233 -12.06 3.80 -1.44
C TYR A 233 -12.17 4.26 -2.90
N ASN A 234 -13.33 4.76 -3.31
CA ASN A 234 -13.54 5.19 -4.69
C ASN A 234 -12.75 6.43 -5.06
N GLN A 235 -12.53 7.35 -4.12
CA GLN A 235 -11.74 8.55 -4.34
C GLN A 235 -10.22 8.30 -4.25
N THR A 236 -9.79 7.28 -3.52
CA THR A 236 -8.36 7.01 -3.29
C THR A 236 -7.80 5.92 -4.19
N TYR A 237 -8.48 4.78 -4.30
CA TYR A 237 -8.00 3.60 -5.04
C TYR A 237 -8.76 3.41 -6.36
N ASN A 238 -10.10 3.38 -6.35
CA ASN A 238 -10.90 3.29 -7.57
C ASN A 238 -11.07 4.64 -8.29
N ALA A 239 -10.00 5.42 -8.29
CA ALA A 239 -9.82 6.65 -9.03
C ALA A 239 -8.47 6.70 -9.76
N VAL A 240 -7.56 5.76 -9.51
CA VAL A 240 -6.19 5.85 -10.03
C VAL A 240 -6.05 5.04 -11.31
N ILE A 241 -5.82 5.73 -12.43
CA ILE A 241 -5.51 5.12 -13.72
C ILE A 241 -4.01 5.17 -13.97
N ASN A 242 -3.43 4.04 -14.34
CA ASN A 242 -2.06 4.02 -14.81
C ASN A 242 -2.02 4.48 -16.27
N PRO A 243 -1.05 5.31 -16.67
CA PRO A 243 -0.79 5.54 -18.09
C PRO A 243 -0.60 4.21 -18.83
N PRO A 244 -0.93 4.14 -20.13
CA PRO A 244 -0.59 2.99 -20.96
C PRO A 244 0.93 2.91 -21.11
N PHE A 245 1.57 2.08 -20.27
CA PHE A 245 2.99 1.82 -20.37
C PHE A 245 3.26 0.79 -21.47
N ASP A 246 3.68 1.26 -22.65
CA ASP A 246 4.02 0.42 -23.80
C ASP A 246 5.51 0.47 -24.17
N GLY A 247 6.28 1.27 -23.42
CA GLY A 247 7.72 1.43 -23.55
C GLY A 247 8.17 2.29 -24.73
N ARG A 248 7.24 2.91 -25.47
CA ARG A 248 7.58 3.72 -26.65
C ARG A 248 8.15 5.09 -26.31
N THR A 249 7.89 5.62 -25.11
CA THR A 249 8.41 6.92 -24.71
C THR A 249 9.83 6.84 -24.16
N LEU A 250 10.29 5.65 -23.78
CA LEU A 250 11.64 5.42 -23.31
C LEU A 250 12.67 5.62 -24.44
N ARG A 251 13.60 6.55 -24.20
CA ARG A 251 14.83 6.66 -24.98
C ARG A 251 16.01 6.29 -24.10
N VAL A 252 16.69 5.20 -24.42
CA VAL A 252 17.90 4.74 -23.71
C VAL A 252 19.09 4.90 -24.65
N ARG A 253 19.91 5.92 -24.44
CA ARG A 253 21.15 6.13 -25.20
C ARG A 253 22.27 5.21 -24.67
N GLY A 254 23.24 4.84 -25.52
CA GLY A 254 24.44 4.11 -25.08
C GLY A 254 24.24 2.63 -24.74
N MET A 255 23.06 2.05 -25.00
CA MET A 255 22.92 0.60 -25.05
C MET A 255 23.42 0.10 -26.42
N SER A 256 24.10 -1.05 -26.43
CA SER A 256 24.66 -1.61 -27.67
C SER A 256 23.58 -1.82 -28.75
N ASP A 257 23.96 -1.89 -30.02
CA ASP A 257 23.04 -2.17 -31.15
C ASP A 257 22.28 -3.51 -30.97
N THR A 258 22.76 -4.38 -30.09
CA THR A 258 22.06 -5.56 -29.56
C THR A 258 20.70 -5.21 -28.94
N PHE A 259 20.59 -4.08 -28.22
CA PHE A 259 19.37 -3.62 -27.55
C PHE A 259 18.26 -3.12 -28.50
N TYR A 260 18.66 -2.76 -29.73
CA TYR A 260 17.76 -2.35 -30.82
C TYR A 260 17.47 -3.46 -31.82
N GLY A 261 17.89 -4.70 -31.53
CA GLY A 261 17.51 -5.90 -32.29
C GLY A 261 18.53 -6.36 -33.34
N VAL A 262 19.81 -6.03 -33.19
CA VAL A 262 20.83 -6.33 -34.23
C VAL A 262 21.68 -7.58 -33.93
N LYS A 263 21.47 -8.31 -32.81
CA LYS A 263 21.97 -9.70 -32.61
C LYS A 263 21.37 -10.35 -31.34
N ASP A 264 20.76 -11.53 -31.46
CA ASP A 264 20.41 -12.54 -30.43
C ASP A 264 19.91 -12.12 -29.01
N PHE A 265 19.44 -10.88 -28.81
CA PHE A 265 18.80 -10.46 -27.56
C PHE A 265 17.73 -9.40 -27.80
N THR A 266 16.47 -9.82 -27.85
CA THR A 266 15.34 -8.90 -28.04
C THR A 266 14.83 -8.44 -26.68
N VAL A 267 14.90 -7.13 -26.42
CA VAL A 267 14.23 -6.53 -25.27
C VAL A 267 12.73 -6.62 -25.50
N TYR A 268 12.07 -7.50 -24.76
CA TYR A 268 10.64 -7.68 -24.88
C TYR A 268 9.86 -6.40 -24.53
N LYS A 269 8.70 -6.23 -25.17
CA LYS A 269 7.81 -5.09 -24.94
C LYS A 269 7.50 -4.88 -23.45
N HIS A 270 7.30 -5.97 -22.69
CA HIS A 270 7.00 -5.88 -21.25
C HIS A 270 8.18 -5.34 -20.42
N ASN A 271 9.43 -5.56 -20.84
CA ASN A 271 10.61 -5.01 -20.16
C ASN A 271 10.70 -3.50 -20.33
N ARG A 272 10.34 -2.98 -21.50
CA ARG A 272 10.27 -1.53 -21.75
C ARG A 272 9.07 -0.91 -21.03
N ALA A 273 7.92 -1.55 -21.07
CA ALA A 273 6.71 -1.11 -20.37
C ALA A 273 6.93 -0.99 -18.85
N ILE A 274 7.50 -2.01 -18.21
CA ILE A 274 7.76 -1.95 -16.76
C ILE A 274 8.83 -0.90 -16.43
N ALA A 275 9.85 -0.74 -17.28
CA ALA A 275 10.85 0.29 -17.06
C ALA A 275 10.26 1.70 -17.16
N GLU A 276 9.37 1.93 -18.13
CA GLU A 276 8.65 3.20 -18.32
C GLU A 276 7.76 3.49 -17.10
N LYS A 277 7.05 2.47 -16.62
CA LYS A 277 6.26 2.55 -15.39
C LYS A 277 7.09 2.93 -14.18
N LEU A 278 8.26 2.32 -14.00
CA LEU A 278 9.15 2.59 -12.86
C LEU A 278 9.77 3.99 -12.93
N VAL A 279 10.16 4.44 -14.14
CA VAL A 279 10.65 5.80 -14.37
C VAL A 279 9.55 6.82 -14.07
N TRP A 280 8.34 6.61 -14.61
CA TRP A 280 7.20 7.50 -14.43
C TRP A 280 6.75 7.61 -12.97
N ASN A 281 6.55 6.48 -12.31
CA ASN A 281 6.04 6.45 -10.93
C ASN A 281 7.11 6.84 -9.90
N GLY A 282 8.40 6.80 -10.25
CA GLY A 282 9.55 6.93 -9.34
C GLY A 282 9.71 5.77 -8.34
N LYS A 283 8.67 4.94 -8.16
CA LYS A 283 8.63 3.75 -7.31
C LYS A 283 7.75 2.68 -7.92
N GLY A 284 8.01 1.42 -7.58
CA GLY A 284 7.14 0.31 -7.98
C GLY A 284 7.77 -1.05 -7.75
N ALA A 285 6.98 -2.09 -7.98
CA ALA A 285 7.41 -3.48 -7.92
C ALA A 285 7.28 -4.14 -9.29
N ASN A 286 8.31 -4.88 -9.69
CA ASN A 286 8.28 -5.73 -10.89
C ASN A 286 8.05 -7.18 -10.45
N CYS A 287 6.78 -7.61 -10.50
CA CYS A 287 6.35 -8.94 -10.06
C CYS A 287 6.25 -9.96 -11.21
N HIS A 288 6.96 -9.76 -12.32
CA HIS A 288 7.00 -10.77 -13.39
C HIS A 288 7.67 -12.08 -12.93
N ASP A 289 7.38 -13.18 -13.61
CA ASP A 289 7.94 -14.50 -13.31
C ASP A 289 9.47 -14.56 -13.47
N VAL A 290 10.07 -15.61 -12.89
CA VAL A 290 11.50 -15.91 -13.07
C VAL A 290 11.79 -16.15 -14.54
N GLY A 291 12.88 -15.55 -15.07
CA GLY A 291 13.23 -15.63 -16.48
C GLY A 291 12.61 -14.53 -17.37
N ALA A 292 11.63 -13.76 -16.88
CA ALA A 292 10.99 -12.70 -17.66
C ALA A 292 11.87 -11.46 -17.90
N GLY A 293 13.14 -11.44 -17.47
CA GLY A 293 14.05 -10.31 -17.67
C GLY A 293 13.89 -9.16 -16.68
N LYS A 294 13.56 -9.45 -15.41
CA LYS A 294 13.46 -8.45 -14.34
C LYS A 294 14.75 -7.64 -14.13
N THR A 295 15.90 -8.32 -14.16
CA THR A 295 17.22 -7.67 -14.05
C THR A 295 17.41 -6.65 -15.16
N LEU A 296 17.24 -7.07 -16.42
CA LEU A 296 17.31 -6.19 -17.59
C LEU A 296 16.38 -4.97 -17.44
N ALA A 297 15.13 -5.16 -17.02
CA ALA A 297 14.21 -4.05 -16.81
C ALA A 297 14.73 -3.04 -15.77
N SER A 298 15.30 -3.51 -14.65
CA SER A 298 15.92 -2.65 -13.63
C SER A 298 17.13 -1.88 -14.17
N ILE A 299 17.95 -2.53 -15.00
CA ILE A 299 19.10 -1.88 -15.66
C ILE A 299 18.60 -0.77 -16.59
N ILE A 300 17.61 -1.06 -17.44
CA ILE A 300 16.98 -0.07 -18.34
C ILE A 300 16.46 1.13 -17.54
N THR A 301 15.69 0.90 -16.47
CA THR A 301 15.20 1.97 -15.59
C THR A 301 16.35 2.82 -15.07
N SER A 302 17.42 2.21 -14.56
CA SER A 302 18.56 2.94 -14.01
C SER A 302 19.26 3.82 -15.06
N GLN A 303 19.43 3.32 -16.28
CA GLN A 303 20.07 4.06 -17.37
C GLN A 303 19.22 5.23 -17.82
N VAL A 304 17.90 5.05 -17.92
CA VAL A 304 16.96 6.14 -18.23
C VAL A 304 17.03 7.23 -17.16
N LEU A 305 16.99 6.85 -15.87
CA LEU A 305 17.06 7.81 -14.77
C LEU A 305 18.39 8.57 -14.73
N LEU A 306 19.52 7.89 -15.01
CA LEU A 306 20.83 8.53 -15.16
C LEU A 306 20.83 9.56 -16.29
N GLN A 307 20.29 9.18 -17.46
CA GLN A 307 20.26 10.06 -18.64
C GLN A 307 19.32 11.27 -18.48
N GLN A 308 18.24 11.11 -17.73
CA GLN A 308 17.34 12.20 -17.36
C GLN A 308 17.94 13.10 -16.26
N GLY A 309 19.05 12.71 -15.64
CA GLY A 309 19.61 13.39 -14.47
C GLY A 309 18.80 13.21 -13.18
N ALA A 310 17.74 12.38 -13.22
CA ALA A 310 16.90 12.05 -12.08
C ALA A 310 17.63 11.16 -11.06
N ALA A 311 18.61 10.37 -11.51
CA ALA A 311 19.53 9.62 -10.66
C ALA A 311 20.99 9.99 -10.97
N ARG A 312 21.85 9.95 -9.94
CA ARG A 312 23.30 10.18 -10.08
C ARG A 312 24.15 8.95 -9.77
N LYS A 313 23.73 8.14 -8.80
CA LYS A 313 24.43 6.93 -8.35
C LYS A 313 23.39 5.83 -8.03
N PRO A 314 22.88 5.12 -9.05
CA PRO A 314 21.99 3.98 -8.83
C PRO A 314 22.67 2.92 -7.96
N MET A 315 21.91 2.32 -7.05
CA MET A 315 22.38 1.24 -6.19
C MET A 315 21.44 0.04 -6.35
N PHE A 316 22.00 -1.12 -6.65
CA PHE A 316 21.27 -2.39 -6.68
C PHE A 316 21.63 -3.20 -5.44
N VAL A 317 20.60 -3.63 -4.69
CA VAL A 317 20.76 -4.53 -3.55
C VAL A 317 20.31 -5.91 -3.98
N VAL A 318 21.23 -6.86 -4.00
CA VAL A 318 21.00 -8.22 -4.53
C VAL A 318 21.51 -9.29 -3.56
N PRO A 319 20.92 -10.50 -3.55
CA PRO A 319 21.50 -11.61 -2.82
C PRO A 319 22.92 -11.93 -3.32
N GLY A 320 23.84 -12.25 -2.40
CA GLY A 320 25.26 -12.44 -2.76
C GLY A 320 25.49 -13.47 -3.88
N LYS A 321 24.67 -14.52 -3.96
CA LYS A 321 24.79 -15.58 -4.99
C LYS A 321 24.53 -15.11 -6.44
N VAL A 322 23.88 -13.96 -6.64
CA VAL A 322 23.55 -13.44 -7.98
C VAL A 322 24.36 -12.20 -8.35
N GLN A 323 25.27 -11.75 -7.49
CA GLN A 323 26.01 -10.51 -7.67
C GLN A 323 26.83 -10.47 -8.95
N GLU A 324 27.58 -11.54 -9.26
CA GLU A 324 28.43 -11.61 -10.46
C GLU A 324 27.61 -11.47 -11.75
N LYS A 325 26.47 -12.16 -11.83
CA LYS A 325 25.54 -12.06 -12.95
C LYS A 325 25.01 -10.63 -13.17
N TRP A 326 24.76 -9.89 -12.09
CA TRP A 326 24.35 -8.49 -12.19
C TRP A 326 25.47 -7.59 -12.71
N VAL A 327 26.73 -7.88 -12.36
CA VAL A 327 27.90 -7.14 -12.88
C VAL A 327 28.06 -7.40 -14.37
N GLU A 328 27.96 -8.65 -14.81
CA GLU A 328 28.04 -9.03 -16.23
C GLU A 328 26.89 -8.44 -17.07
N GLU A 329 25.66 -8.38 -16.55
CA GLU A 329 24.52 -7.81 -17.28
C GLU A 329 24.55 -6.27 -17.34
N TYR A 330 25.26 -5.61 -16.41
CA TYR A 330 25.30 -4.14 -16.31
C TYR A 330 26.43 -3.51 -17.14
N LEU A 331 27.58 -4.19 -17.23
CA LEU A 331 28.76 -3.78 -18.00
C LEU A 331 28.62 -4.18 -19.47
#